data_AF-A0AB35YNC0-F1
#
_entry.id   AF-A0AB35YNC0-F1
#
_cell.length_a   1.000
_cell.length_b   1.000
_cell.length_c   1.000
_cell.angle_alpha   90.00
_cell.angle_beta   90.00
_cell.angle_gamma   90.00
#
_symmetry.space_group_name_H-M   'P 1'
#
loop_
_entity.id
_entity.type
_entity.pdbx_description
1 polymer ?
#
loop_
_entity_poly.entity_id
_entity_poly.type
_entity_poly.pdbx_seq_one_letter_code
_entity_poly.pdbx_strand_id
1 'polypeptide(L)'
;MSKHLEAVMEEHGEYCLRVAYLYVKDWTIAEEIVQDVFFAYYRQLDRFEQRSSLKTYLVKITVHKSHDYLRSWKNKRHVLLEKIHMGANKCTPEMTL
;
A
#
# COMPACT_ATOMS: atom_id res chain seq x y z
N MET A 1 -18.94 13.68 1.82
CA MET A 1 -17.58 13.90 1.28
C MET A 1 -17.53 15.35 0.76
N SER A 2 -16.40 16.04 0.79
CA SER A 2 -16.32 17.41 0.23
C SER A 2 -16.42 17.35 -1.31
N LYS A 3 -17.24 18.20 -1.95
CA LYS A 3 -17.42 18.21 -3.43
C LYS A 3 -16.11 18.25 -4.24
N HIS A 4 -15.11 18.97 -3.74
CA HIS A 4 -13.76 19.01 -4.34
C HIS A 4 -13.09 17.64 -4.38
N LEU A 5 -13.18 16.87 -3.29
CA LEU A 5 -12.59 15.54 -3.21
C LEU A 5 -13.27 14.56 -4.17
N GLU A 6 -14.59 14.64 -4.32
CA GLU A 6 -15.34 13.81 -5.27
C GLU A 6 -14.86 14.06 -6.71
N ALA A 7 -14.74 15.32 -7.12
CA ALA A 7 -14.22 15.68 -8.45
C ALA A 7 -12.79 15.17 -8.69
N VAL A 8 -11.93 15.30 -7.68
CA VAL A 8 -10.54 14.81 -7.75
C VAL A 8 -10.48 13.28 -7.83
N MET A 9 -11.35 12.58 -7.12
CA MET A 9 -11.46 11.11 -7.18
C MET A 9 -11.95 10.65 -8.56
N GLU A 10 -12.94 11.34 -9.13
CA GLU A 10 -13.46 11.05 -10.46
C GLU A 10 -12.40 11.27 -11.55
N GLU A 11 -11.63 12.37 -11.46
CA GLU A 11 -10.61 12.71 -12.46
C GLU A 11 -9.34 11.85 -12.36
N HIS A 12 -8.94 11.45 -11.15
CA HIS A 12 -7.62 10.84 -10.92
C HIS A 12 -7.66 9.43 -10.34
N GLY A 13 -8.83 8.92 -9.94
CA GLY A 13 -8.98 7.62 -9.28
C GLY A 13 -8.49 6.46 -10.12
N GLU A 14 -8.94 6.36 -11.37
CA GLU A 14 -8.53 5.28 -12.27
C GLU A 14 -7.02 5.29 -12.52
N TYR A 15 -6.44 6.49 -12.71
CA TYR A 15 -5.00 6.60 -12.94
C TYR A 15 -4.19 6.17 -11.71
N CYS A 16 -4.60 6.60 -10.51
CA CYS A 16 -3.96 6.17 -9.26
C CYS A 16 -4.10 4.66 -9.05
N LEU A 17 -5.25 4.08 -9.41
CA LEU A 17 -5.48 2.63 -9.33
C LEU A 17 -4.55 1.85 -10.24
N ARG A 18 -4.43 2.27 -11.50
CA ARG A 18 -3.48 1.66 -12.45
C ARG A 18 -2.05 1.76 -11.95
N VAL A 19 -1.65 2.91 -11.41
CA VAL A 19 -0.31 3.10 -10.83
C VAL A 19 -0.11 2.15 -9.65
N ALA A 20 -1.03 2.10 -8.68
CA ALA A 20 -0.93 1.21 -7.52
C ALA A 20 -0.81 -0.26 -7.95
N TYR A 21 -1.65 -0.70 -8.90
CA TYR A 21 -1.63 -2.05 -9.46
C TYR A 21 -0.27 -2.40 -10.09
N LEU A 22 0.41 -1.45 -10.75
CA LEU A 22 1.74 -1.70 -11.31
C LEU A 22 2.75 -2.13 -10.24
N TYR A 23 2.62 -1.65 -9.01
CA TYR A 23 3.48 -2.01 -7.89
C TYR A 23 3.03 -3.28 -7.17
N VAL A 24 1.76 -3.40 -6.81
CA VAL A 24 1.28 -4.49 -5.94
C VAL A 24 0.79 -5.73 -6.68
N LYS A 25 0.45 -5.60 -7.96
CA LYS A 25 -0.05 -6.70 -8.84
C LYS A 25 -1.31 -7.40 -8.31
N ASP A 26 -2.11 -6.70 -7.53
CA ASP A 26 -3.36 -7.17 -6.94
C ASP A 26 -4.38 -6.02 -6.97
N TRP A 27 -5.56 -6.26 -7.53
CA TRP A 27 -6.59 -5.23 -7.69
C TRP A 27 -7.22 -4.80 -6.37
N THR A 28 -7.51 -5.75 -5.48
CA THR A 28 -8.10 -5.47 -4.18
C THR A 28 -7.15 -4.62 -3.34
N ILE A 29 -5.87 -4.99 -3.31
CA ILE A 29 -4.85 -4.19 -2.60
C ILE A 29 -4.63 -2.83 -3.26
N ALA A 30 -4.67 -2.76 -4.59
CA ALA A 30 -4.56 -1.49 -5.30
C ALA A 30 -5.72 -0.54 -4.95
N GLU A 31 -6.95 -1.04 -4.87
CA GLU A 31 -8.12 -0.28 -4.44
C GLU A 31 -7.98 0.23 -2.99
N GLU A 32 -7.56 -0.64 -2.06
CA GLU A 32 -7.27 -0.25 -0.68
C GLU A 32 -6.24 0.88 -0.61
N ILE A 33 -5.15 0.77 -1.38
CA ILE A 33 -4.12 1.81 -1.45
C ILE A 33 -4.70 3.12 -1.98
N VAL A 34 -5.51 3.09 -3.04
CA VAL A 34 -6.10 4.30 -3.63
C VAL A 34 -7.06 4.99 -2.65
N GLN A 35 -7.84 4.22 -1.89
CA GLN A 35 -8.67 4.79 -0.83
C GLN A 35 -7.81 5.53 0.20
N ASP A 36 -6.71 4.91 0.61
CA ASP A 36 -5.71 5.48 1.52
C ASP A 36 -5.06 6.77 0.97
N VAL A 37 -4.81 6.82 -0.34
CA VAL A 37 -4.26 7.98 -1.05
C VAL A 37 -5.21 9.17 -0.95
N PHE A 38 -6.49 8.97 -1.29
CA PHE A 38 -7.47 10.04 -1.24
C PHE A 38 -7.80 10.48 0.19
N PHE A 39 -7.76 9.55 1.15
CA PHE A 39 -7.86 9.89 2.57
C PHE A 39 -6.66 10.74 3.05
N ALA A 40 -5.44 10.37 2.65
CA ALA A 40 -4.24 11.14 2.97
C ALA A 40 -4.25 12.53 2.32
N TYR A 41 -4.70 12.62 1.06
CA TYR A 41 -4.89 13.87 0.35
C TYR A 41 -5.89 14.77 1.07
N TYR A 42 -7.06 14.25 1.44
CA TYR A 42 -8.09 15.00 2.17
C TYR A 42 -7.57 15.57 3.49
N ARG A 43 -6.80 14.79 4.26
CA ARG A 43 -6.22 15.24 5.54
C ARG A 43 -5.12 16.29 5.39
N GLN A 44 -4.55 16.44 4.20
CA GLN A 44 -3.42 17.32 3.94
C GLN A 44 -3.76 18.38 2.89
N LEU A 45 -5.05 18.62 2.65
CA LEU A 45 -5.55 19.54 1.63
C LEU A 45 -4.93 20.94 1.80
N ASP A 46 -4.84 21.41 3.04
CA ASP A 46 -4.30 22.74 3.38
C ASP A 46 -2.78 22.84 3.26
N ARG A 47 -2.07 21.71 3.07
CA ARG A 47 -0.61 21.65 2.91
C ARG A 47 -0.17 21.56 1.45
N PHE A 48 -1.10 21.47 0.51
CA PHE A 48 -0.75 21.45 -0.89
C PHE A 48 -0.39 22.86 -1.38
N GLU A 49 0.90 23.19 -1.33
CA GLU A 49 1.46 24.49 -1.73
C GLU A 49 1.48 24.73 -3.26
N GLN A 50 0.76 23.93 -4.05
CA GLN A 50 0.68 24.01 -5.52
C GLN A 50 2.01 24.06 -6.28
N ARG A 51 3.13 23.61 -5.68
CA ARG A 51 4.44 23.57 -6.34
C ARG A 51 4.57 22.49 -7.43
N SER A 52 3.56 21.65 -7.58
CA SER A 52 3.46 20.63 -8.63
C SER A 52 2.00 20.49 -9.07
N SER A 53 1.76 19.82 -10.20
CA SER A 53 0.39 19.45 -10.57
C SER A 53 -0.24 18.55 -9.50
N LEU A 54 -1.58 18.61 -9.37
CA LEU A 54 -2.33 17.74 -8.46
C LEU A 54 -2.09 16.25 -8.81
N LYS A 55 -2.06 15.92 -10.10
CA LYS A 55 -1.72 14.58 -10.60
C LYS A 55 -0.36 14.11 -10.07
N THR A 56 0.69 14.94 -10.18
CA THR A 56 2.03 14.61 -9.66
C THR A 56 1.99 14.36 -8.15
N TYR A 57 1.23 15.17 -7.41
CA TYR A 57 1.10 15.03 -5.96
C TYR A 57 0.41 13.71 -5.58
N LEU A 58 -0.72 13.39 -6.20
CA LEU A 58 -1.44 12.14 -5.95
C LEU A 58 -0.59 10.92 -6.31
N VAL A 59 0.09 10.92 -7.46
CA VAL A 59 1.00 9.83 -7.85
C VAL A 59 2.11 9.63 -6.83
N LYS A 60 2.68 10.72 -6.28
CA LYS A 60 3.71 10.63 -5.24
C LYS A 60 3.19 9.91 -4.00
N ILE A 61 1.98 10.25 -3.55
CA ILE A 61 1.34 9.58 -2.41
C ILE A 61 1.08 8.10 -2.75
N THR A 62 0.54 7.80 -3.94
CA THR A 62 0.27 6.43 -4.40
C THR A 62 1.53 5.58 -4.38
N VAL A 63 2.62 6.06 -4.97
CA VAL A 63 3.89 5.34 -5.01
C VAL A 63 4.44 5.08 -3.60
N HIS A 64 4.41 6.09 -2.72
CA HIS A 64 4.84 5.90 -1.33
C HIS A 64 4.00 4.84 -0.60
N LYS A 65 2.67 4.91 -0.72
CA LYS A 65 1.75 3.95 -0.09
C LYS A 65 1.94 2.53 -0.63
N SER A 66 2.12 2.37 -1.94
CA SER A 66 2.43 1.07 -2.53
C SER A 66 3.76 0.50 -2.02
N HIS A 67 4.79 1.34 -1.90
CA HIS A 67 6.08 0.91 -1.37
C HIS A 67 5.98 0.50 0.11
N ASP A 68 5.24 1.26 0.93
CA ASP A 68 5.00 0.94 2.34
C ASP A 68 4.25 -0.38 2.50
N TYR A 69 3.23 -0.63 1.68
CA TYR A 69 2.54 -1.92 1.63
C TYR A 69 3.51 -3.06 1.33
N LEU A 70 4.32 -2.93 0.27
CA LEU A 70 5.27 -3.95 -0.16
C LEU A 70 6.35 -4.22 0.91
N ARG A 71 6.83 -3.18 1.60
CA ARG A 71 7.77 -3.32 2.72
C ARG A 71 7.13 -4.09 3.87
N SER A 72 5.91 -3.74 4.26
CA SER A 72 5.15 -4.42 5.32
C SER A 72 4.89 -5.89 4.95
N TRP A 73 4.51 -6.16 3.70
CA TRP A 73 4.28 -7.51 3.20
C TRP A 73 5.55 -8.38 3.23
N LYS A 74 6.68 -7.84 2.77
CA LYS A 74 7.99 -8.54 2.85
C LYS A 74 8.35 -8.90 4.29
N ASN A 75 8.17 -7.96 5.22
CA ASN A 75 8.45 -8.20 6.64
C ASN A 75 7.52 -9.27 7.22
N LYS A 76 6.20 -9.20 6.93
CA LYS A 76 5.23 -10.22 7.38
C LYS A 76 5.59 -11.61 6.85
N ARG A 77 6.01 -11.71 5.58
CA ARG A 77 6.46 -12.97 4.98
C ARG A 77 7.72 -13.52 5.63
N HIS A 78 8.70 -12.67 5.94
CA HIS A 78 9.92 -13.09 6.62
C HIS A 78 9.61 -13.71 7.99
N VAL A 79 8.83 -12.99 8.81
CA VAL A 79 8.43 -13.46 10.15
C VAL A 79 7.62 -14.75 10.06
N LEU A 80 6.76 -14.91 9.05
CA LEU A 80 6.00 -16.13 8.84
C LEU A 80 6.93 -17.32 8.51
N LEU A 81 7.87 -17.13 7.60
CA LEU A 81 8.83 -18.16 7.20
C LEU A 81 9.76 -18.57 8.37
N GLU A 82 10.21 -17.61 9.17
CA GLU A 82 10.99 -17.88 10.39
C GLU A 82 10.21 -18.71 11.41
N LYS A 83 8.92 -18.39 11.61
CA LYS A 83 8.05 -19.18 12.49
C LYS A 83 7.85 -20.60 12.00
N ILE A 84 7.70 -20.79 10.68
CA ILE A 84 7.62 -22.13 10.06
C ILE A 84 8.93 -22.90 10.28
N HIS A 85 10.10 -22.27 10.06
CA HIS A 85 11.41 -22.88 10.31
C HIS A 85 11.61 -23.26 11.78
N MET A 86 11.25 -22.38 12.71
CA MET A 86 11.31 -22.68 14.15
C MET A 86 10.33 -23.78 14.56
N GLY A 87 9.19 -23.93 13.87
CA GLY A 87 8.26 -25.04 14.07
C GLY A 87 8.81 -26.38 13.55
N ALA A 88 9.50 -26.36 12.40
CA ALA A 88 10.11 -27.55 11.80
C ALA A 88 11.29 -28.10 12.62
N ASN A 89 12.07 -27.23 13.27
CA ASN A 89 13.26 -27.65 14.03
C ASN A 89 12.96 -28.21 15.44
N LYS A 90 11.68 -28.26 15.86
CA LYS A 90 11.24 -28.91 17.11
C LYS A 90 10.93 -30.41 16.95
N CYS A 91 10.90 -30.92 15.72
CA CYS A 91 10.83 -32.37 15.45
C CYS A 91 12.25 -32.95 15.36
N THR A 92 13.04 -32.80 16.42
CA THR A 92 14.17 -33.70 16.63
C THR A 92 13.58 -34.94 17.31
N PRO A 93 13.54 -36.10 16.63
CA PRO A 93 13.20 -37.35 17.29
C PRO A 93 14.36 -37.65 18.23
N GLU A 94 14.17 -37.42 19.53
CA GLU A 94 15.08 -38.00 20.52
C GLU A 94 14.83 -39.51 20.51
N MET A 95 15.62 -40.15 19.64
CA MET A 95 16.32 -41.42 19.81
C MET A 95 15.56 -42.54 20.53
N THR A 96 15.16 -43.51 19.72
CA THR A 96 15.38 -44.94 19.96
C THR A 96 16.23 -45.23 21.20
N LEU A 97 15.59 -45.73 22.25
CA LEU A 97 16.02 -46.86 23.10
C LEU A 97 14.81 -47.37 23.90
#